data_AF-A0A1N5V7T1-F1
#
_entry.id   AF-A0A1N5V7T1-F1
#
_cell.length_a   1.000
_cell.length_b   1.000
_cell.length_c   1.000
_cell.angle_alpha   90.00
_cell.angle_beta   90.00
_cell.angle_gamma   90.00
#
_symmetry.space_group_name_H-M   'P 1'
#
loop_
_entity.id
_entity.type
_entity.pdbx_description
1 polymer ?
#
loop_
_entity_poly.entity_id
_entity_poly.type
_entity_poly.pdbx_seq_one_letter_code
_entity_poly.pdbx_strand_id
1 'polypeptide(L)'
;MAQFKCYECSKDVNTGQKFTFTKKGSVHYDCFVSSKRKTIDPEKAEMLRTLSLILDSELTHLLNLLRISPEDEASKEIEKSKYKEIEKAAGETTRRIDEL
;
A
#
# COMPACT_ATOMS: atom_id res chain seq x y z
N MET A 1 -7.77 4.73 16.76
CA MET A 1 -7.31 4.43 15.40
C MET A 1 -5.98 5.14 15.19
N ALA A 2 -4.94 4.46 14.70
CA ALA A 2 -3.65 5.10 14.45
C ALA A 2 -3.81 6.14 13.33
N GLN A 3 -3.47 7.39 13.61
CA GLN A 3 -3.54 8.49 12.66
C GLN A 3 -2.12 8.73 12.13
N PHE A 4 -1.91 8.43 10.86
CA PHE A 4 -0.63 8.59 10.20
C PHE A 4 -0.62 9.89 9.38
N LYS A 5 0.55 10.44 9.09
CA LYS A 5 0.71 11.61 8.21
C LYS A 5 1.47 11.25 6.96
N CYS A 6 0.97 11.67 5.80
CA CYS A 6 1.66 11.50 4.54
C CYS A 6 2.90 12.39 4.50
N TYR A 7 4.10 11.82 4.37
CA TYR A 7 5.32 12.62 4.34
C TYR A 7 5.46 13.50 3.08
N GLU A 8 4.71 13.22 2.01
CA GLU A 8 4.72 14.01 0.78
C GLU A 8 3.75 15.21 0.82
N CYS A 9 2.50 15.00 1.26
CA CYS A 9 1.48 16.05 1.22
C CYS A 9 1.10 16.62 2.60
N SER A 10 1.68 16.10 3.68
CA SER A 10 1.42 16.46 5.08
C SER A 10 -0.02 16.26 5.57
N LYS A 11 -0.91 15.71 4.73
CA LYS A 11 -2.29 15.37 5.10
C LYS A 11 -2.35 14.04 5.85
N ASP A 12 -3.44 13.83 6.57
CA ASP A 12 -3.67 12.60 7.30
C ASP A 12 -3.88 11.41 6.36
N VAL A 13 -3.39 10.27 6.82
CA VAL A 13 -3.50 8.96 6.19
C VAL A 13 -4.37 8.11 7.11
N ASN A 14 -5.56 7.76 6.61
CA ASN A 14 -6.55 7.00 7.37
C ASN A 14 -6.56 5.53 6.94
N THR A 15 -6.89 4.62 7.86
CA THR A 15 -6.96 3.17 7.63
C THR A 15 -7.88 2.77 6.46
N GLY A 16 -8.90 3.58 6.14
CA GLY A 16 -9.79 3.36 5.00
C GLY A 16 -9.28 3.85 3.64
N GLN A 17 -8.05 4.35 3.56
CA GLN A 17 -7.44 4.88 2.33
C GLN A 17 -6.32 3.95 1.83
N LYS A 18 -5.97 4.06 0.55
CA LYS A 18 -4.79 3.38 0.01
C LYS A 18 -3.53 4.14 0.44
N PHE A 19 -2.72 3.52 1.29
CA PHE A 19 -1.44 4.06 1.71
C PHE A 19 -0.44 2.94 1.96
N THR A 20 0.83 3.30 2.00
CA THR A 20 1.92 2.37 2.30
C THR A 20 2.97 3.04 3.20
N PHE A 21 3.93 2.25 3.67
CA PHE A 21 5.05 2.70 4.48
C PHE A 21 6.37 2.57 3.71
N THR A 22 7.12 3.66 3.66
CA THR A 22 8.50 3.68 3.16
C THR A 22 9.45 3.97 4.33
N LYS A 23 10.75 4.04 4.05
CA LYS A 23 11.75 4.46 5.04
C LYS A 23 11.52 5.88 5.57
N LYS A 24 10.81 6.73 4.80
CA LYS A 24 10.45 8.10 5.20
C LYS A 24 9.19 8.16 6.07
N GLY A 25 8.46 7.05 6.19
CA GLY A 25 7.19 6.95 6.92
C GLY A 25 6.01 6.61 6.02
N SER A 26 4.81 6.91 6.50
CA SER A 26 3.54 6.70 5.80
C SER A 26 3.34 7.66 4.61
N VAL A 27 2.75 7.16 3.52
CA VAL A 27 2.46 7.95 2.32
C VAL A 27 1.22 7.42 1.61
N HIS A 28 0.36 8.33 1.12
CA HIS A 28 -0.75 7.93 0.24
C HIS A 28 -0.19 7.29 -1.03
N TYR A 29 -0.86 6.26 -1.52
CA TYR A 29 -0.47 5.57 -2.75
C TYR A 29 -0.24 6.55 -3.92
N ASP A 30 -1.19 7.47 -4.13
CA ASP A 30 -1.11 8.44 -5.23
C ASP A 30 0.07 9.41 -5.06
N CYS A 31 0.33 9.86 -3.83
CA CYS A 31 1.47 10.73 -3.53
C CYS A 31 2.80 10.00 -3.80
N PHE A 32 2.88 8.73 -3.40
CA PHE A 32 4.07 7.91 -3.59
C PHE A 32 4.39 7.70 -5.07
N VAL A 33 3.41 7.25 -5.85
CA VAL A 33 3.58 7.02 -7.30
C VAL A 33 3.86 8.32 -8.04
N SER A 34 3.16 9.41 -7.70
CA SER A 34 3.38 10.73 -8.30
C SER A 34 4.79 11.24 -8.02
N SER A 35 5.27 11.11 -6.77
CA SER A 35 6.64 11.49 -6.40
C SER A 35 7.66 10.67 -7.18
N LYS A 36 7.51 9.35 -7.25
CA LYS A 36 8.47 8.47 -7.96
C LYS A 36 8.50 8.75 -9.45
N ARG A 37 7.35 9.00 -10.08
CA ARG A 37 7.29 9.33 -11.52
C ARG A 37 8.06 10.60 -11.89
N LYS A 38 8.23 11.55 -10.97
CA LYS A 38 9.00 12.78 -11.22
C LYS A 38 10.52 12.57 -11.24
N THR A 39 11.00 11.50 -10.61
CA THR A 39 12.43 11.26 -10.40
C THR A 39 12.94 9.99 -11.08
N ILE A 40 12.05 9.17 -11.64
CA ILE A 40 12.39 7.90 -12.27
C ILE A 40 13.15 8.11 -13.59
N ASP A 41 14.11 7.24 -13.85
CA ASP A 41 14.71 7.09 -15.18
C ASP A 41 13.64 6.69 -16.22
N PRO A 42 13.58 7.32 -17.41
CA PRO A 42 12.68 6.93 -18.49
C PRO A 42 12.70 5.42 -18.83
N GLU A 43 13.86 4.76 -18.75
CA GLU A 43 13.98 3.32 -19.05
C GLU A 43 13.25 2.45 -18.01
N LYS A 44 13.07 2.95 -16.79
CA LYS A 44 12.36 2.27 -15.69
C LYS A 44 10.88 2.66 -15.61
N ALA A 45 10.38 3.56 -16.45
CA ALA A 45 9.02 4.09 -16.36
C ALA A 45 7.95 2.99 -16.50
N GLU A 46 8.16 2.01 -17.38
CA GLU A 46 7.22 0.89 -17.57
C GLU A 46 7.24 -0.08 -16.37
N MET A 47 8.41 -0.28 -15.76
CA MET A 47 8.53 -1.06 -14.53
C MET A 47 7.84 -0.38 -13.36
N LEU A 48 7.98 0.95 -13.22
CA LEU A 48 7.22 1.73 -12.24
C LEU A 48 5.73 1.59 -12.49
N ARG A 49 5.27 1.70 -13.74
CA ARG A 49 3.85 1.53 -14.10
C ARG A 49 3.32 0.17 -13.65
N THR A 50 4.03 -0.90 -13.99
CA THR A 50 3.66 -2.28 -13.64
C THR A 50 3.58 -2.46 -12.13
N LEU A 51 4.63 -2.06 -11.39
CA LEU A 51 4.65 -2.18 -9.93
C LEU A 51 3.58 -1.31 -9.26
N SER A 52 3.28 -0.13 -9.81
CA SER A 52 2.22 0.73 -9.29
C SER A 52 0.85 0.07 -9.40
N LEU A 53 0.57 -0.65 -10.50
CA LEU A 53 -0.68 -1.40 -10.66
C LEU A 53 -0.77 -2.59 -9.71
N ILE A 54 0.33 -3.29 -9.49
CA ILE A 54 0.40 -4.39 -8.52
C ILE A 54 0.10 -3.86 -7.11
N LEU A 55 0.79 -2.78 -6.70
CA LEU A 55 0.57 -2.16 -5.39
C LEU A 55 -0.87 -1.67 -5.23
N ASP A 56 -1.46 -1.07 -6.27
CA ASP A 56 -2.86 -0.63 -6.22
C ASP A 56 -3.82 -1.80 -5.95
N SER A 57 -3.60 -2.93 -6.62
CA SER A 57 -4.37 -4.15 -6.43
C SER A 57 -4.24 -4.70 -5.00
N GLU A 58 -3.02 -4.77 -4.48
CA GLU A 58 -2.72 -5.25 -3.12
C GLU A 58 -3.38 -4.36 -2.05
N LEU A 59 -3.23 -3.03 -2.17
CA LEU A 59 -3.86 -2.07 -1.25
C LEU A 59 -5.38 -2.10 -1.34
N THR A 60 -5.94 -2.25 -2.55
CA THR A 60 -7.39 -2.45 -2.73
C THR A 60 -7.85 -3.72 -2.02
N HIS A 61 -7.07 -4.79 -2.11
CA HIS A 61 -7.42 -6.05 -1.47
C HIS A 61 -7.41 -5.92 0.05
N LEU A 62 -6.43 -5.24 0.65
CA LEU A 62 -6.42 -4.94 2.09
C LEU A 62 -7.66 -4.18 2.53
N LEU A 63 -8.05 -3.13 1.79
CA LEU A 63 -9.26 -2.37 2.09
C LEU A 63 -10.53 -3.22 1.98
N ASN A 64 -10.57 -4.17 1.05
CA ASN A 64 -11.68 -5.10 0.93
C ASN A 64 -11.72 -6.09 2.10
N LEU A 65 -10.57 -6.62 2.54
CA LEU A 65 -10.49 -7.50 3.71
C LEU A 65 -10.99 -6.80 4.97
N LEU A 66 -10.61 -5.53 5.20
CA LEU A 66 -11.08 -4.72 6.34
C LEU A 66 -12.61 -4.50 6.38
N ARG A 67 -13.31 -4.75 5.27
CA ARG A 67 -14.78 -4.65 5.19
C ARG A 67 -15.48 -5.99 5.44
N ILE A 68 -14.72 -7.08 5.51
CA ILE A 68 -15.26 -8.39 5.87
C ILE A 68 -15.50 -8.40 7.38
N SER A 69 -16.61 -8.97 7.82
CA SER A 69 -16.96 -9.09 9.24
C SER A 69 -17.37 -10.53 9.52
N PRO A 70 -16.39 -11.44 9.70
CA PRO A 70 -16.68 -12.85 9.94
C PRO A 70 -17.24 -13.08 11.34
N GLU A 71 -18.26 -13.93 11.41
CA GLU A 71 -18.99 -14.21 12.66
C GLU A 71 -18.33 -15.34 13.47
N ASP A 72 -17.75 -16.34 12.80
CA ASP A 72 -17.10 -17.49 13.44
C ASP A 72 -15.57 -17.33 13.54
N GLU A 73 -14.97 -18.01 14.52
CA GLU A 73 -13.53 -17.92 14.80
C GLU A 73 -12.65 -18.50 13.68
N ALA A 74 -13.11 -19.53 12.96
CA ALA A 74 -12.32 -20.10 11.88
C ALA A 74 -12.17 -19.10 10.73
N SER A 75 -13.26 -18.43 10.36
CA SER A 75 -13.25 -17.37 9.35
C SER A 75 -12.42 -16.16 9.77
N LYS A 76 -12.45 -15.75 11.05
CA LYS A 76 -11.60 -14.67 11.59
C LYS A 76 -10.11 -14.98 11.44
N GLU A 77 -9.69 -16.21 11.72
CA GLU A 77 -8.29 -16.60 11.57
C GLU A 77 -7.84 -16.62 10.10
N ILE A 78 -8.72 -17.05 9.18
CA ILE A 78 -8.46 -16.97 7.73
C ILE A 78 -8.30 -15.51 7.29
N GLU A 79 -9.23 -14.64 7.69
CA GLU A 79 -9.18 -13.20 7.36
C GLU A 79 -7.87 -12.57 7.86
N LYS A 80 -7.50 -12.80 9.12
CA LYS A 80 -6.23 -12.31 9.70
C LYS A 80 -5.01 -12.84 8.95
N SER A 81 -5.00 -14.12 8.58
CA SER A 81 -3.89 -14.70 7.80
C SER A 81 -3.77 -14.02 6.45
N LYS A 82 -4.89 -13.85 5.73
CA LYS A 82 -4.90 -13.18 4.43
C LYS A 82 -4.51 -11.71 4.53
N TYR A 83 -4.96 -11.00 5.56
CA TYR A 83 -4.55 -9.63 5.80
C TYR A 83 -3.02 -9.53 5.91
N LYS A 84 -2.38 -10.37 6.73
CA LYS A 84 -0.91 -10.38 6.90
C LYS A 84 -0.15 -10.73 5.62
N GLU A 85 -0.65 -11.71 4.84
CA GLU A 85 -0.05 -12.09 3.57
C GLU A 85 -0.03 -10.91 2.59
N ILE A 86 -1.17 -10.23 2.42
CA ILE A 86 -1.29 -9.11 1.49
C ILE A 86 -0.54 -7.88 2.01
N GLU A 87 -0.55 -7.61 3.32
CA GLU A 87 0.22 -6.52 3.94
C GLU A 87 1.72 -6.68 3.65
N LYS A 88 2.23 -7.91 3.78
CA LYS A 88 3.61 -8.22 3.43
C LYS A 88 3.90 -8.00 1.95
N ALA A 89 3.03 -8.49 1.07
CA ALA A 89 3.18 -8.30 -0.38
C ALA A 89 3.20 -6.82 -0.77
N ALA A 90 2.27 -6.01 -0.25
CA ALA A 90 2.22 -4.57 -0.44
C ALA A 90 3.50 -3.86 0.03
N GLY A 91 4.06 -4.28 1.18
CA GLY A 91 5.33 -3.78 1.69
C GLY A 91 6.52 -4.12 0.78
N GLU A 92 6.56 -5.34 0.25
CA GLU A 92 7.59 -5.77 -0.71
C GLU A 92 7.50 -5.00 -2.03
N THR A 93 6.30 -4.85 -2.60
CA THR A 93 6.07 -4.06 -3.82
C THR A 93 6.44 -2.60 -3.62
N THR A 94 6.07 -2.02 -2.47
CA THR A 94 6.45 -0.65 -2.09
C THR A 94 7.96 -0.48 -2.05
N ARG A 95 8.68 -1.43 -1.43
CA ARG A 95 10.14 -1.42 -1.37
C ARG A 95 10.76 -1.50 -2.76
N ARG A 96 10.24 -2.35 -3.64
CA ARG A 96 10.70 -2.46 -5.03
C ARG A 96 10.54 -1.13 -5.79
N ILE A 97 9.40 -0.46 -5.63
CA ILE A 97 9.18 0.88 -6.20
C ILE A 97 10.14 1.91 -5.58
N ASP A 98 10.43 1.79 -4.27
CA ASP A 98 11.32 2.72 -3.60
C ASP A 98 12.79 2.59 -4.06
N GLU A 99 13.20 1.38 -4.43
CA GLU A 99 14.54 1.04 -4.93
C GLU A 99 14.72 1.26 -6.44
N LEU A 100 13.67 1.62 -7.18
CA LEU A 100 13.78 2.02 -8.59
C LEU A 100 14.54 3.33 -8.78
#